data_AF-A0A4Y5SJH4-F1
#
_entry.id   AF-A0A4Y5SJH4-F1
#
_cell.length_a   1.000
_cell.length_b   1.000
_cell.length_c   1.000
_cell.angle_alpha   90.00
_cell.angle_beta   90.00
_cell.angle_gamma   90.00
#
_symmetry.space_group_name_H-M   'P 1'
#
loop_
_entity.id
_entity.type
_entity.pdbx_description
1 polymer ?
#
loop_
_entity_poly.entity_id
_entity_poly.type
_entity_poly.pdbx_seq_one_letter_code
_entity_poly.pdbx_strand_id
1 'polypeptide(L)'
;MSRFLVMDVVFYGSSLNYDQGSGNYQELKKITRWDGRQYTLVSKYALRYSMLNDSGVFGRELAPGEVFIKDTGEKSKGDVFNPKPDVLFSGEILKYPEFDLFGYLITKSEPTQSRTAPVRISHAVSMTPFYYDSHFNGNHWIAQRALKAGLTTKLEPNLFTVEEHYSYYIYTIVVDVDNVGKLSVFTTKMDDVKTVLDNLKAKGENAKKIEEYRTFFESNGKGKKKGNKESALVNPLTLNSAEGKLEIAGVELEELKIIPIVDPTSNKKEVKVSLYEIQFDLGEEARRERVLKLVKAVLNLKRKIKGRTEFLAPELLILGIYKDKPYDSFKNRIQLLGEFEEEEYVEVEEKNGKIVKKIRRITTGENGTEEYIEEIVETKPENSGEKTVQVKRRRSVSRKRTAIFEITGISSSTPIYEYYNDDTVTSTKEKTKEHNSGSNDNKKEIHPISMDRILNLLGERLSNTTKEPQQEIFIVKSSNVEVRLK
;
A
#
# COMPACT_ATOMS: atom_id res chain seq x y z
N MET A 1 -16.33 -17.68 5.71
CA MET A 1 -16.49 -16.23 5.87
C MET A 1 -15.41 -15.56 5.05
N SER A 2 -15.71 -14.43 4.42
CA SER A 2 -14.72 -13.64 3.66
C SER A 2 -14.66 -12.21 4.19
N ARG A 3 -13.56 -11.88 4.85
CA ARG A 3 -13.23 -10.53 5.33
C ARG A 3 -12.28 -9.84 4.36
N PHE A 4 -12.63 -8.61 3.98
CA PHE A 4 -11.79 -7.76 3.14
C PHE A 4 -11.49 -6.45 3.85
N LEU A 5 -10.23 -6.02 3.78
CA LEU A 5 -9.83 -4.65 4.09
C LEU A 5 -9.52 -3.95 2.76
N VAL A 6 -10.18 -2.81 2.53
CA VAL A 6 -9.94 -1.95 1.37
C VAL A 6 -9.38 -0.62 1.85
N MET A 7 -8.35 -0.14 1.16
CA MET A 7 -7.70 1.14 1.43
C MET A 7 -7.64 1.93 0.12
N ASP A 8 -8.36 3.03 0.03
CA ASP A 8 -8.18 4.02 -1.04
C ASP A 8 -7.27 5.12 -0.52
N VAL A 9 -6.10 5.22 -1.14
CA VAL A 9 -4.99 6.04 -0.68
C VAL A 9 -4.75 7.15 -1.68
N VAL A 10 -4.79 8.39 -1.20
CA VAL A 10 -4.35 9.57 -1.92
C VAL A 10 -3.12 10.14 -1.25
N PHE A 11 -2.07 10.41 -2.01
CA PHE A 11 -0.85 11.04 -1.52
C PHE A 11 -0.33 12.05 -2.53
N TYR A 12 0.41 13.05 -2.08
CA TYR A 12 1.07 14.03 -2.95
C TYR A 12 2.50 13.59 -3.24
N GLY A 13 2.97 13.76 -4.48
CA GLY A 13 4.35 13.41 -4.81
C GLY A 13 4.81 13.92 -6.17
N SER A 14 6.11 13.75 -6.44
CA SER A 14 6.74 14.23 -7.67
C SER A 14 7.53 13.15 -8.40
N SER A 15 7.33 13.05 -9.72
CA SER A 15 8.23 12.31 -10.64
C SER A 15 8.64 10.90 -10.16
N LEU A 16 7.63 10.11 -9.80
CA LEU A 16 7.77 8.95 -8.91
C LEU A 16 8.22 7.65 -9.59
N ASN A 17 8.24 7.61 -10.91
CA ASN A 17 8.47 6.38 -11.64
C ASN A 17 8.93 6.65 -13.08
N TYR A 18 10.23 6.54 -13.31
CA TYR A 18 10.82 6.73 -14.63
C TYR A 18 10.79 5.42 -15.43
N ASP A 19 10.56 5.53 -16.73
CA ASP A 19 10.73 4.42 -17.67
C ASP A 19 12.19 4.27 -18.12
N GLN A 20 12.47 3.20 -18.85
CA GLN A 20 13.78 2.93 -19.44
C GLN A 20 14.22 4.04 -20.41
N GLY A 21 13.28 4.86 -20.89
CA GLY A 21 13.55 6.02 -21.75
C GLY A 21 14.18 5.64 -23.09
N SER A 22 14.51 6.66 -23.89
CA SER A 22 15.27 6.49 -25.14
C SER A 22 16.45 7.46 -25.14
N GLY A 23 17.67 6.94 -25.26
CA GLY A 23 18.89 7.75 -25.22
C GLY A 23 19.02 8.57 -23.93
N ASN A 24 19.19 9.88 -24.06
CA ASN A 24 19.37 10.82 -22.94
C ASN A 24 18.04 11.43 -22.45
N TYR A 25 16.92 10.73 -22.64
CA TYR A 25 15.60 11.18 -22.21
C TYR A 25 15.05 10.29 -21.10
N GLN A 26 14.80 10.88 -19.94
CA GLN A 26 14.24 10.20 -18.77
C GLN A 26 12.73 10.45 -18.71
N GLU A 27 11.99 9.56 -19.35
CA GLU A 27 10.53 9.61 -19.43
C GLU A 27 9.88 9.15 -18.11
N LEU A 28 8.78 9.78 -17.71
CA LEU A 28 7.91 9.26 -16.67
C LEU A 28 6.99 8.18 -17.24
N LYS A 29 6.71 7.15 -16.45
CA LYS A 29 5.68 6.16 -16.83
C LYS A 29 4.32 6.85 -16.88
N LYS A 30 3.63 6.72 -18.01
CA LYS A 30 2.36 7.41 -18.29
C LYS A 30 1.29 6.41 -18.75
N ILE A 31 0.03 6.79 -18.60
CA ILE A 31 -1.15 6.08 -19.12
C ILE A 31 -2.13 7.09 -19.71
N THR A 32 -2.72 6.75 -20.86
CA THR A 32 -3.78 7.54 -21.48
C THR A 32 -5.13 7.06 -20.94
N ARG A 33 -5.96 7.97 -20.42
CA ARG A 33 -7.32 7.64 -19.98
C ARG A 33 -8.32 7.87 -21.12
N TRP A 34 -9.59 7.53 -20.88
CA TRP A 34 -10.69 7.64 -21.84
C TRP A 34 -10.95 9.08 -22.31
N ASP A 35 -10.54 10.07 -21.52
CA ASP A 35 -10.60 11.51 -21.83
C ASP A 35 -9.53 11.95 -22.85
N GLY A 36 -8.68 11.02 -23.31
CA GLY A 36 -7.59 11.28 -24.24
C GLY A 36 -6.38 11.98 -23.61
N ARG A 37 -6.42 12.27 -22.30
CA ARG A 37 -5.33 12.94 -21.59
C ARG A 37 -4.34 11.91 -21.03
N GLN A 38 -3.09 12.33 -20.90
CA GLN A 38 -2.03 11.51 -20.30
C GLN A 38 -1.93 11.77 -18.80
N TYR A 39 -1.71 10.71 -18.04
CA TYR A 39 -1.51 10.76 -16.60
C TYR A 39 -0.25 9.99 -16.23
N THR A 40 0.52 10.51 -15.29
CA THR A 40 1.69 9.79 -14.73
C THR A 40 1.26 8.63 -13.84
N LEU A 41 2.10 7.58 -13.81
CA LEU A 41 1.79 6.27 -13.26
C LEU A 41 2.93 5.72 -12.41
N VAL A 42 2.65 5.44 -11.13
CA VAL A 42 3.50 4.56 -10.32
C VAL A 42 2.97 3.13 -10.44
N SER A 43 3.85 2.22 -10.86
CA SER A 43 3.44 0.84 -11.06
C SER A 43 3.11 0.18 -9.72
N LYS A 44 2.14 -0.74 -9.71
CA LYS A 44 1.84 -1.54 -8.52
C LYS A 44 3.07 -2.31 -8.00
N TYR A 45 3.99 -2.69 -8.89
CA TYR A 45 5.26 -3.33 -8.52
C TYR A 45 6.21 -2.37 -7.81
N ALA A 46 6.29 -1.12 -8.30
CA ALA A 46 7.05 -0.06 -7.65
C ALA A 46 6.50 0.27 -6.26
N LEU A 47 5.17 0.35 -6.11
CA LEU A 47 4.51 0.53 -4.82
C LEU A 47 4.78 -0.65 -3.88
N ARG A 48 4.61 -1.88 -4.35
CA ARG A 48 4.94 -3.10 -3.58
C ARG A 48 6.39 -3.07 -3.08
N TYR A 49 7.33 -2.75 -3.96
CA TYR A 49 8.74 -2.63 -3.58
C TYR A 49 8.94 -1.60 -2.48
N SER A 50 8.38 -0.40 -2.62
CA SER A 50 8.51 0.64 -1.61
C SER A 50 7.83 0.28 -0.28
N MET A 51 6.69 -0.41 -0.31
CA MET A 51 6.03 -0.91 0.90
C MET A 51 6.89 -1.93 1.65
N LEU A 52 7.55 -2.85 0.92
CA LEU A 52 8.41 -3.87 1.53
C LEU A 52 9.77 -3.31 1.97
N ASN A 53 10.42 -2.49 1.14
CA ASN A 53 11.80 -2.08 1.32
C ASN A 53 11.96 -0.69 1.94
N ASP A 54 11.22 0.30 1.43
CA ASP A 54 11.46 1.71 1.74
C ASP A 54 10.67 2.20 2.97
N SER A 55 9.58 1.51 3.33
CA SER A 55 8.74 1.84 4.51
C SER A 55 9.46 1.64 5.85
N GLY A 56 10.52 0.82 5.88
CA GLY A 56 11.23 0.45 7.10
C GLY A 56 10.49 -0.56 8.00
N VAL A 57 9.33 -1.08 7.58
CA VAL A 57 8.50 -1.99 8.41
C VAL A 57 8.93 -3.44 8.28
N PHE A 58 9.06 -3.95 7.05
CA PHE A 58 9.35 -5.36 6.80
C PHE A 58 10.83 -5.71 6.75
N GLY A 59 11.74 -4.73 6.78
CA GLY A 59 13.13 -4.90 6.32
C GLY A 59 13.92 -6.09 6.87
N ARG A 60 13.67 -6.53 8.12
CA ARG A 60 14.33 -7.70 8.72
C ARG A 60 13.63 -9.04 8.46
N GLU A 61 12.40 -8.99 7.95
CA GLU A 61 11.51 -10.12 7.68
C GLU A 61 11.41 -10.42 6.17
N LEU A 62 12.15 -9.69 5.32
CA LEU A 62 12.28 -10.00 3.90
C LEU A 62 13.15 -11.24 3.72
N ALA A 63 12.82 -12.03 2.71
CA ALA A 63 13.52 -13.27 2.45
C ALA A 63 14.93 -12.95 1.94
N PRO A 64 15.98 -13.54 2.55
CA PRO A 64 17.35 -13.25 2.19
C PRO A 64 17.72 -13.95 0.87
N GLY A 65 18.83 -13.55 0.24
CA GLY A 65 19.21 -14.03 -1.08
C GLY A 65 19.32 -15.56 -1.18
N GLU A 66 19.67 -16.22 -0.08
CA GLU A 66 19.91 -17.66 0.02
C GLU A 66 18.65 -18.50 -0.14
N VAL A 67 17.46 -17.94 0.05
CA VAL A 67 16.19 -18.68 -0.14
C VAL A 67 15.81 -18.81 -1.61
N PHE A 68 16.47 -18.06 -2.49
CA PHE A 68 16.20 -18.05 -3.93
C PHE A 68 17.12 -19.01 -4.68
N ILE A 69 16.60 -19.52 -5.79
CA ILE A 69 17.38 -20.21 -6.81
C ILE A 69 17.16 -19.55 -8.15
N LYS A 70 18.21 -19.61 -8.96
CA LYS A 70 18.17 -19.26 -10.36
C LYS A 70 17.32 -20.28 -11.12
N ASP A 71 16.26 -19.82 -11.74
CA ASP A 71 15.43 -20.57 -12.68
C ASP A 71 15.78 -20.16 -14.12
N THR A 72 16.71 -20.92 -14.70
CA THR A 72 16.98 -20.90 -16.13
C THR A 72 15.94 -21.76 -16.82
N GLY A 73 14.82 -21.15 -17.21
CA GLY A 73 13.90 -21.82 -18.13
C GLY A 73 14.65 -22.16 -19.42
N GLU A 74 14.50 -23.37 -19.94
CA GLU A 74 15.19 -23.86 -21.15
C GLU A 74 14.97 -22.96 -22.40
N LYS A 75 14.02 -22.02 -22.34
CA LYS A 75 13.64 -21.12 -23.45
C LYS A 75 13.65 -19.62 -23.10
N SER A 76 14.05 -19.23 -21.89
CA SER A 76 13.96 -17.83 -21.45
C SER A 76 15.31 -17.12 -21.62
N LYS A 77 15.37 -16.05 -22.42
CA LYS A 77 16.52 -15.11 -22.49
C LYS A 77 16.65 -14.24 -21.23
N GLY A 78 16.49 -14.83 -20.05
CA GLY A 78 16.53 -14.11 -18.79
C GLY A 78 16.44 -15.07 -17.60
N ASP A 79 17.29 -14.82 -16.62
CA ASP A 79 17.35 -15.56 -15.37
C ASP A 79 16.21 -15.09 -14.45
N VAL A 80 15.25 -15.97 -14.12
CA VAL A 80 14.20 -15.68 -13.15
C VAL A 80 14.63 -16.23 -11.80
N PHE A 81 14.35 -15.53 -10.70
CA PHE A 81 14.64 -16.01 -9.35
C PHE A 81 13.35 -16.45 -8.66
N ASN A 82 13.32 -17.71 -8.24
CA ASN A 82 12.19 -18.31 -7.53
C ASN A 82 12.64 -18.83 -6.16
N PRO A 83 11.75 -18.87 -5.15
CA PRO A 83 12.05 -19.56 -3.90
C PRO A 83 12.42 -21.04 -4.15
N LYS A 84 13.35 -21.56 -3.35
CA LYS A 84 13.71 -22.98 -3.35
C LYS A 84 12.48 -23.84 -2.99
N PRO A 85 12.22 -24.97 -3.68
CA PRO A 85 11.17 -25.90 -3.28
C PRO A 85 11.27 -26.35 -1.82
N ASP A 86 12.50 -26.59 -1.33
CA ASP A 86 12.74 -27.03 0.06
C ASP A 86 12.25 -26.03 1.11
N VAL A 87 12.21 -24.72 0.78
CA VAL A 87 11.74 -23.64 1.67
C VAL A 87 10.23 -23.74 1.92
N LEU A 88 9.48 -24.41 1.02
CA LEU A 88 8.06 -24.69 1.23
C LEU A 88 7.85 -25.77 2.29
N PHE A 89 8.54 -26.90 2.14
CA PHE A 89 8.34 -28.08 2.98
C PHE A 89 9.07 -28.00 4.31
N SER A 90 10.14 -27.20 4.41
CA SER A 90 10.73 -26.85 5.71
C SER A 90 9.84 -25.94 6.56
N GLY A 91 8.81 -25.31 5.95
CA GLY A 91 7.98 -24.29 6.59
C GLY A 91 8.66 -22.92 6.70
N GLU A 92 9.91 -22.79 6.23
CA GLU A 92 10.66 -21.53 6.30
C GLU A 92 9.99 -20.40 5.50
N ILE A 93 9.25 -20.72 4.43
CA ILE A 93 8.48 -19.74 3.66
C ILE A 93 7.50 -18.93 4.53
N LEU A 94 6.99 -19.53 5.60
CA LEU A 94 6.05 -18.89 6.51
C LEU A 94 6.69 -17.74 7.30
N LYS A 95 8.02 -17.69 7.40
CA LYS A 95 8.72 -16.59 8.09
C LYS A 95 8.64 -15.26 7.36
N TYR A 96 8.44 -15.30 6.04
CA TYR A 96 8.58 -14.14 5.17
C TYR A 96 7.18 -13.61 4.78
N PRO A 97 6.71 -12.50 5.38
CA PRO A 97 5.38 -11.97 5.09
C PRO A 97 5.20 -11.55 3.64
N GLU A 98 6.28 -11.26 2.90
CA GLU A 98 6.18 -10.88 1.49
C GLU A 98 5.58 -11.98 0.61
N PHE A 99 5.89 -13.25 0.89
CA PHE A 99 5.33 -14.38 0.16
C PHE A 99 3.88 -14.62 0.57
N ASP A 100 3.58 -14.46 1.86
CA ASP A 100 2.22 -14.58 2.36
C ASP A 100 1.29 -13.51 1.75
N LEU A 101 1.69 -12.25 1.81
CA LEU A 101 0.90 -11.10 1.37
C LEU A 101 0.83 -10.97 -0.15
N PHE A 102 1.93 -11.20 -0.87
CA PHE A 102 2.02 -10.92 -2.31
C PHE A 102 2.11 -12.16 -3.21
N GLY A 103 2.07 -13.36 -2.62
CA GLY A 103 2.09 -14.60 -3.37
C GLY A 103 3.44 -14.89 -4.05
N TYR A 104 3.47 -16.03 -4.75
CA TYR A 104 4.64 -16.51 -5.47
C TYR A 104 4.24 -17.58 -6.49
N LEU A 105 5.17 -17.90 -7.40
CA LEU A 105 5.08 -18.99 -8.35
C LEU A 105 6.43 -19.72 -8.36
N ILE A 106 6.43 -21.02 -8.11
CA ILE A 106 7.63 -21.88 -8.07
C ILE A 106 7.46 -22.98 -9.11
N THR A 107 8.09 -22.76 -10.26
CA THR A 107 8.07 -23.62 -11.44
C THR A 107 8.93 -24.89 -11.30
N LYS A 108 10.04 -24.81 -10.56
CA LYS A 108 10.97 -25.94 -10.32
C LYS A 108 10.49 -26.98 -9.29
N SER A 109 9.21 -26.95 -8.95
CA SER A 109 8.57 -27.92 -8.06
C SER A 109 7.62 -28.80 -8.85
N GLU A 110 7.47 -30.06 -8.42
CA GLU A 110 6.55 -31.02 -9.04
C GLU A 110 5.54 -31.48 -7.97
N PRO A 111 4.27 -31.06 -8.05
CA PRO A 111 3.68 -30.16 -9.06
C PRO A 111 4.11 -28.70 -8.85
N THR A 112 3.93 -27.86 -9.87
CA THR A 112 4.21 -26.42 -9.79
C THR A 112 3.41 -25.78 -8.66
N GLN A 113 4.12 -25.17 -7.72
CA GLN A 113 3.51 -24.51 -6.57
C GLN A 113 3.21 -23.06 -6.89
N SER A 114 2.03 -22.59 -6.50
CA SER A 114 1.68 -21.18 -6.63
C SER A 114 0.81 -20.75 -5.46
N ARG A 115 0.97 -19.49 -5.08
CA ARG A 115 0.12 -18.82 -4.09
C ARG A 115 -0.44 -17.56 -4.73
N THR A 116 -1.77 -17.48 -4.79
CA THR A 116 -2.45 -16.25 -5.19
C THR A 116 -2.23 -15.20 -4.11
N ALA A 117 -1.83 -13.98 -4.51
CA ALA A 117 -1.63 -12.86 -3.59
C ALA A 117 -2.94 -12.48 -2.87
N PRO A 118 -3.00 -12.57 -1.52
CA PRO A 118 -4.12 -12.03 -0.75
C PRO A 118 -4.20 -10.50 -0.81
N VAL A 119 -3.05 -9.82 -1.01
CA VAL A 119 -2.97 -8.37 -1.17
C VAL A 119 -2.90 -8.00 -2.65
N ARG A 120 -3.85 -7.19 -3.10
CA ARG A 120 -3.88 -6.62 -4.46
C ARG A 120 -3.72 -5.11 -4.39
N ILE A 121 -2.77 -4.59 -5.17
CA ILE A 121 -2.47 -3.17 -5.27
C ILE A 121 -2.78 -2.70 -6.70
N SER A 122 -3.56 -1.63 -6.83
CA SER A 122 -3.77 -0.96 -8.12
C SER A 122 -2.59 -0.04 -8.45
N HIS A 123 -2.43 0.34 -9.71
CA HIS A 123 -1.48 1.40 -10.03
C HIS A 123 -1.89 2.73 -9.37
N ALA A 124 -0.91 3.48 -8.86
CA ALA A 124 -1.11 4.86 -8.46
C ALA A 124 -1.05 5.74 -9.71
N VAL A 125 -2.15 6.42 -9.98
CA VAL A 125 -2.30 7.30 -11.14
C VAL A 125 -2.47 8.72 -10.62
N SER A 126 -1.85 9.69 -11.27
CA SER A 126 -2.11 11.10 -10.96
C SER A 126 -3.59 11.44 -11.14
N MET A 127 -4.05 12.38 -10.32
CA MET A 127 -5.39 12.94 -10.36
C MET A 127 -5.47 14.12 -11.34
N THR A 128 -4.33 14.76 -11.64
CA THR A 128 -4.21 15.79 -12.67
C THR A 128 -3.55 15.24 -13.95
N PRO A 129 -3.94 15.73 -15.13
CA PRO A 129 -3.25 15.42 -16.38
C PRO A 129 -1.80 15.90 -16.36
N PHE A 130 -0.95 15.19 -17.10
CA PHE A 130 0.43 15.57 -17.36
C PHE A 130 0.54 16.42 -18.63
N TYR A 131 1.20 17.58 -18.52
CA TYR A 131 1.34 18.56 -19.61
C TYR A 131 2.74 18.62 -20.23
N TYR A 132 3.52 17.54 -20.10
CA TYR A 132 4.86 17.44 -20.70
C TYR A 132 5.89 18.41 -20.10
N ASP A 133 5.73 18.74 -18.82
CA ASP A 133 6.73 19.50 -18.07
C ASP A 133 8.05 18.73 -18.05
N SER A 134 9.11 19.35 -18.56
CA SER A 134 10.42 18.72 -18.68
C SER A 134 11.55 19.72 -18.46
N HIS A 135 12.63 19.22 -17.88
CA HIS A 135 13.84 19.98 -17.57
C HIS A 135 15.01 19.47 -18.40
N PHE A 136 15.70 20.40 -19.06
CA PHE A 136 16.97 20.13 -19.72
C PHE A 136 18.11 20.24 -18.71
N ASN A 137 18.87 19.17 -18.55
CA ASN A 137 19.92 19.03 -17.55
C ASN A 137 21.26 18.73 -18.23
N GLY A 138 22.35 19.11 -17.56
CA GLY A 138 23.70 18.88 -18.08
C GLY A 138 24.77 18.92 -16.99
N ASN A 139 25.80 18.09 -17.10
CA ASN A 139 26.90 18.00 -16.14
C ASN A 139 28.02 19.05 -16.40
N HIS A 140 27.64 20.28 -16.77
CA HIS A 140 28.56 21.35 -17.19
C HIS A 140 29.73 21.56 -16.22
N TRP A 141 29.45 21.56 -14.91
CA TRP A 141 30.47 21.79 -13.89
C TRP A 141 31.54 20.68 -13.86
N ILE A 142 31.16 19.43 -14.08
CA ILE A 142 32.10 18.30 -14.16
C ILE A 142 32.93 18.40 -15.43
N ALA A 143 32.30 18.67 -16.57
CA ALA A 143 32.98 18.83 -17.85
C ALA A 143 34.03 19.96 -17.80
N GLN A 144 33.71 21.09 -17.16
CA GLN A 144 34.65 22.19 -16.94
C GLN A 144 35.85 21.78 -16.08
N ARG A 145 35.64 20.99 -15.02
CA ARG A 145 36.75 20.50 -14.18
C ARG A 145 37.63 19.50 -14.93
N ALA A 146 37.04 18.62 -15.73
CA ALA A 146 37.79 17.67 -16.56
C ALA A 146 38.68 18.39 -17.60
N LEU A 147 38.15 19.43 -18.24
CA LEU A 147 38.92 20.30 -19.16
C LEU A 147 40.10 20.96 -18.44
N LYS A 148 39.85 21.58 -17.27
CA LYS A 148 40.90 22.23 -16.47
C LYS A 148 41.98 21.26 -15.97
N ALA A 149 41.61 20.00 -15.72
CA ALA A 149 42.53 18.95 -15.32
C ALA A 149 43.30 18.32 -16.51
N GLY A 150 43.07 18.79 -17.74
CA GLY A 150 43.73 18.25 -18.94
C GLY A 150 43.24 16.87 -19.38
N LEU A 151 42.09 16.40 -18.86
CA LEU A 151 41.51 15.09 -19.21
C LEU A 151 40.79 15.10 -20.57
N THR A 152 40.41 16.28 -21.06
CA THR A 152 39.80 16.50 -22.37
C THR A 152 40.25 17.86 -22.90
N THR A 153 40.23 18.03 -24.22
CA THR A 153 40.50 19.31 -24.90
C THR A 153 39.21 20.04 -25.31
N LYS A 154 38.03 19.40 -25.13
CA LYS A 154 36.73 19.94 -25.51
C LYS A 154 35.78 19.97 -24.32
N LEU A 155 35.00 21.06 -24.21
CA LEU A 155 33.93 21.18 -23.23
C LEU A 155 32.65 20.52 -23.76
N GLU A 156 32.53 19.21 -23.53
CA GLU A 156 31.39 18.39 -23.98
C GLU A 156 30.62 17.86 -22.76
N PRO A 157 29.64 18.63 -22.24
CA PRO A 157 28.77 18.15 -21.18
C PRO A 157 27.82 17.07 -21.72
N ASN A 158 27.56 16.05 -20.91
CA ASN A 158 26.48 15.11 -21.17
C ASN A 158 25.15 15.78 -20.83
N LEU A 159 24.32 15.99 -21.85
CA LEU A 159 23.03 16.65 -21.76
C LEU A 159 21.91 15.62 -21.76
N PHE A 160 20.92 15.80 -20.90
CA PHE A 160 19.77 14.91 -20.79
C PHE A 160 18.51 15.66 -20.39
N THR A 161 17.36 15.17 -20.81
CA THR A 161 16.06 15.75 -20.46
C THR A 161 15.34 14.85 -19.48
N VAL A 162 14.69 15.44 -18.48
CA VAL A 162 13.92 14.72 -17.46
C VAL A 162 12.52 15.29 -17.42
N GLU A 163 11.50 14.44 -17.52
CA GLU A 163 10.12 14.85 -17.27
C GLU A 163 9.86 14.98 -15.77
N GLU A 164 9.12 16.02 -15.38
CA GLU A 164 8.71 16.25 -14.01
C GLU A 164 7.19 16.41 -13.90
N HIS A 165 6.58 15.88 -12.85
CA HIS A 165 5.15 16.07 -12.62
C HIS A 165 4.83 16.00 -11.13
N TYR A 166 4.26 17.08 -10.61
CA TYR A 166 3.77 17.19 -9.25
C TYR A 166 2.26 17.02 -9.26
N SER A 167 1.75 16.05 -8.51
CA SER A 167 0.31 15.78 -8.46
C SER A 167 -0.06 15.00 -7.22
N TYR A 168 -1.36 14.98 -6.94
CA TYR A 168 -1.97 13.96 -6.10
C TYR A 168 -2.09 12.66 -6.89
N TYR A 169 -1.72 11.55 -6.27
CA TYR A 169 -1.82 10.22 -6.84
C TYR A 169 -2.80 9.40 -6.02
N ILE A 170 -3.61 8.60 -6.71
CA ILE A 170 -4.60 7.74 -6.06
C ILE A 170 -4.40 6.26 -6.43
N TYR A 171 -4.44 5.40 -5.43
CA TYR A 171 -4.43 3.94 -5.60
C TYR A 171 -5.24 3.23 -4.53
N THR A 172 -5.69 2.03 -4.86
CA THR A 172 -6.39 1.12 -3.95
C THR A 172 -5.50 -0.05 -3.58
N ILE A 173 -5.59 -0.47 -2.31
CA ILE A 173 -5.14 -1.76 -1.80
C ILE A 173 -6.35 -2.54 -1.34
N VAL A 174 -6.44 -3.80 -1.74
CA VAL A 174 -7.44 -4.76 -1.25
C VAL A 174 -6.72 -5.92 -0.59
N VAL A 175 -7.11 -6.28 0.62
CA VAL A 175 -6.53 -7.37 1.40
C VAL A 175 -7.63 -8.38 1.71
N ASP A 176 -7.44 -9.62 1.26
CA ASP A 176 -8.23 -10.78 1.68
C ASP A 176 -7.72 -11.27 3.04
N VAL A 177 -8.31 -10.76 4.12
CA VAL A 177 -7.84 -10.94 5.50
C VAL A 177 -7.88 -12.41 5.92
N ASP A 178 -8.84 -13.17 5.42
CA ASP A 178 -9.03 -14.59 5.81
C ASP A 178 -8.08 -15.55 5.08
N ASN A 179 -7.41 -15.08 4.03
CA ASN A 179 -6.44 -15.86 3.25
C ASN A 179 -4.98 -15.51 3.60
N VAL A 180 -4.73 -14.35 4.19
CA VAL A 180 -3.44 -14.04 4.85
C VAL A 180 -3.16 -15.14 5.88
N GLY A 181 -1.91 -15.58 6.00
CA GLY A 181 -1.47 -16.58 6.97
C GLY A 181 -2.00 -18.01 6.77
N LYS A 182 -2.76 -18.28 5.70
CA LYS A 182 -3.13 -19.64 5.29
C LYS A 182 -2.34 -20.05 4.08
N LEU A 183 -1.64 -21.19 4.10
CA LEU A 183 -0.86 -21.67 2.97
C LEU A 183 -1.17 -23.14 2.67
N SER A 184 -1.54 -23.45 1.44
CA SER A 184 -1.59 -24.83 0.93
C SER A 184 -0.40 -25.08 0.01
N VAL A 185 0.31 -26.18 0.24
CA VAL A 185 1.34 -26.70 -0.66
C VAL A 185 1.01 -28.13 -1.06
N PHE A 186 1.34 -28.49 -2.28
CA PHE A 186 1.03 -29.80 -2.85
C PHE A 186 2.32 -30.58 -3.12
N THR A 187 2.33 -31.88 -2.87
CA THR A 187 3.49 -32.72 -3.23
C THR A 187 3.07 -34.13 -3.61
N THR A 188 3.76 -34.69 -4.61
CA THR A 188 3.67 -36.13 -4.94
C THR A 188 4.73 -36.95 -4.21
N LYS A 189 5.75 -36.30 -3.63
CA LYS A 189 6.91 -36.93 -3.02
C LYS A 189 6.68 -37.15 -1.54
N MET A 190 6.90 -38.40 -1.12
CA MET A 190 6.75 -38.77 0.28
C MET A 190 7.85 -38.16 1.16
N ASP A 191 9.02 -37.88 0.61
CA ASP A 191 10.13 -37.27 1.36
C ASP A 191 9.86 -35.80 1.71
N ASP A 192 9.05 -35.09 0.93
CA ASP A 192 8.62 -33.73 1.26
C ASP A 192 7.69 -33.72 2.48
N VAL A 193 6.79 -34.71 2.59
CA VAL A 193 5.93 -34.89 3.78
C VAL A 193 6.77 -35.21 5.01
N LYS A 194 7.79 -36.08 4.88
CA LYS A 194 8.73 -36.35 5.99
C LYS A 194 9.47 -35.08 6.40
N THR A 195 9.94 -34.29 5.43
CA THR A 195 10.61 -33.02 5.70
C THR A 195 9.73 -32.08 6.54
N VAL A 196 8.43 -32.00 6.25
CA VAL A 196 7.48 -31.24 7.09
C VAL A 196 7.42 -31.83 8.50
N LEU A 197 7.23 -33.14 8.64
CA LEU A 197 7.15 -33.81 9.94
C LEU A 197 8.43 -33.66 10.77
N ASP A 198 9.59 -33.66 10.14
CA ASP A 198 10.90 -33.53 10.80
C ASP A 198 11.15 -32.10 11.31
N ASN A 199 10.60 -31.11 10.60
CA ASN A 199 10.70 -29.70 10.99
C ASN A 199 9.62 -29.25 11.99
N LEU A 200 8.62 -30.10 12.27
CA LEU A 200 7.58 -29.83 13.25
C LEU A 200 8.07 -30.04 14.68
N LYS A 201 7.84 -29.04 15.52
CA LYS A 201 7.98 -29.13 16.97
C LYS A 201 6.59 -29.14 17.59
N ALA A 202 6.23 -30.28 18.18
CA ALA A 202 4.95 -30.44 18.86
C ALA A 202 5.11 -30.88 20.31
N LYS A 203 4.12 -30.58 21.14
CA LYS A 203 3.96 -31.12 22.52
C LYS A 203 2.54 -31.66 22.71
N GLY A 204 2.33 -32.41 23.80
CA GLY A 204 1.00 -32.89 24.17
C GLY A 204 0.50 -33.97 23.21
N GLU A 205 -0.78 -33.89 22.85
CA GLU A 205 -1.43 -34.88 21.99
C GLU A 205 -0.92 -34.79 20.55
N ASN A 206 -0.56 -33.59 20.08
CA ASN A 206 0.04 -33.39 18.76
C ASN A 206 1.33 -34.20 18.57
N ALA A 207 2.17 -34.31 19.61
CA ALA A 207 3.39 -35.10 19.53
C ALA A 207 3.11 -36.60 19.31
N LYS A 208 2.07 -37.14 19.97
CA LYS A 208 1.64 -38.53 19.78
C LYS A 208 1.10 -38.74 18.36
N LYS A 209 0.24 -37.84 17.88
CA LYS A 209 -0.32 -37.89 16.52
C LYS A 209 0.78 -37.87 15.46
N ILE A 210 1.83 -37.07 15.65
CA ILE A 210 2.99 -37.03 14.74
C ILE A 210 3.75 -38.36 14.75
N GLU A 211 4.02 -38.95 15.92
CA GLU A 211 4.74 -40.23 16.01
C GLU A 211 3.92 -41.39 15.44
N GLU A 212 2.60 -41.44 15.71
CA GLU A 212 1.69 -42.39 15.08
C GLU A 212 1.68 -42.25 13.55
N TYR A 213 1.68 -41.02 13.06
CA TYR A 213 1.76 -40.75 11.63
C TYR A 213 3.14 -41.19 11.08
N ARG A 214 4.26 -40.83 11.72
CA ARG A 214 5.62 -41.25 11.31
C ARG A 214 5.77 -42.76 11.22
N THR A 215 5.33 -43.49 12.25
CA THR A 215 5.41 -44.95 12.29
C THR A 215 4.61 -45.59 11.15
N PHE A 216 3.43 -45.04 10.82
CA PHE A 216 2.66 -45.44 9.65
C PHE A 216 3.39 -45.16 8.32
N PHE A 217 4.12 -44.04 8.20
CA PHE A 217 4.94 -43.74 7.02
C PHE A 217 6.15 -44.67 6.89
N GLU A 218 6.80 -45.03 7.99
CA GLU A 218 7.97 -45.93 7.99
C GLU A 218 7.60 -47.39 7.71
N SER A 219 6.48 -47.88 8.24
CA SER A 219 6.00 -49.25 7.99
C SER A 219 5.64 -49.47 6.52
N ASN A 220 5.17 -48.43 5.83
CA ASN A 220 4.88 -48.48 4.39
C ASN A 220 6.11 -48.23 3.50
N GLY A 221 7.22 -47.71 4.06
CA GLY A 221 8.47 -47.46 3.33
C GLY A 221 9.45 -48.64 3.29
N LYS A 222 9.40 -49.55 4.25
CA LYS A 222 10.34 -50.70 4.35
C LYS A 222 9.83 -51.93 3.58
N GLY A 223 10.13 -51.97 2.29
CA GLY A 223 10.30 -53.22 1.54
C GLY A 223 9.02 -53.87 1.00
N LYS A 224 8.86 -53.77 -0.33
CA LYS A 224 8.08 -54.70 -1.15
C LYS A 224 8.48 -56.15 -0.85
N LYS A 225 7.73 -56.86 0.01
CA LYS A 225 7.60 -58.31 -0.11
C LYS A 225 6.45 -58.61 -1.06
N LYS A 226 6.76 -59.33 -2.13
CA LYS A 226 5.79 -59.97 -3.04
C LYS A 226 4.80 -60.76 -2.18
N GLY A 227 3.55 -60.33 -2.14
CA GLY A 227 2.46 -61.07 -1.49
C GLY A 227 2.05 -60.58 -0.11
N ASN A 228 1.55 -59.34 -0.02
CA ASN A 228 0.30 -59.04 0.70
C ASN A 228 -0.14 -57.62 0.32
N LYS A 229 -1.28 -57.53 -0.35
CA LYS A 229 -1.89 -56.29 -0.83
C LYS A 229 -2.84 -55.78 0.25
N GLU A 230 -2.33 -54.98 1.18
CA GLU A 230 -3.17 -54.08 1.97
C GLU A 230 -2.67 -52.66 1.72
N SER A 231 -3.32 -51.99 0.75
CA SER A 231 -3.18 -50.55 0.56
C SER A 231 -3.88 -49.86 1.73
N ALA A 232 -3.14 -49.61 2.81
CA ALA A 232 -3.67 -48.88 3.96
C ALA A 232 -4.06 -47.46 3.51
N LEU A 233 -5.33 -47.08 3.72
CA LEU A 233 -5.77 -45.70 3.63
C LEU A 233 -4.84 -44.85 4.50
N VAL A 234 -4.09 -43.94 3.87
CA VAL A 234 -3.41 -42.89 4.62
C VAL A 234 -4.53 -42.00 5.16
N ASN A 235 -4.76 -42.02 6.46
CA ASN A 235 -5.74 -41.12 7.07
C ASN A 235 -5.16 -39.70 7.05
N PRO A 236 -5.98 -38.65 6.89
CA PRO A 236 -5.49 -37.29 7.01
C PRO A 236 -4.95 -37.03 8.43
N LEU A 237 -3.83 -36.32 8.52
CA LEU A 237 -3.32 -35.81 9.80
C LEU A 237 -3.89 -34.41 10.04
N THR A 238 -4.44 -34.16 11.22
CA THR A 238 -4.83 -32.82 11.67
C THR A 238 -4.21 -32.57 13.04
N LEU A 239 -3.48 -31.46 13.14
CA LEU A 239 -2.85 -30.98 14.36
C LEU A 239 -3.41 -29.59 14.68
N ASN A 240 -3.71 -29.34 15.95
CA ASN A 240 -4.28 -28.06 16.39
C ASN A 240 -3.54 -27.54 17.64
N SER A 241 -3.29 -26.23 17.71
CA SER A 241 -2.59 -25.61 18.84
C SER A 241 -3.27 -25.83 20.20
N ALA A 242 -4.59 -26.05 20.24
CA ALA A 242 -5.35 -26.38 21.45
C ALA A 242 -4.98 -27.75 22.04
N GLU A 243 -4.45 -28.67 21.23
CA GLU A 243 -4.04 -30.02 21.65
C GLU A 243 -2.56 -30.09 22.10
N GLY A 244 -1.87 -28.94 22.08
CA GLY A 244 -0.49 -28.75 22.51
C GLY A 244 0.28 -27.85 21.55
N LYS A 245 1.41 -27.30 22.02
CA LYS A 245 2.26 -26.40 21.21
C LYS A 245 2.53 -27.00 19.83
N LEU A 246 2.39 -26.19 18.78
CA LEU A 246 2.63 -26.55 17.38
C LEU A 246 3.44 -25.43 16.70
N GLU A 247 4.64 -25.76 16.23
CA GLU A 247 5.58 -24.81 15.63
C GLU A 247 6.31 -25.48 14.46
N ILE A 248 6.54 -24.76 13.37
CA ILE A 248 7.40 -25.20 12.25
C ILE A 248 8.42 -24.12 11.92
N ALA A 249 9.69 -24.50 11.79
CA ALA A 249 10.80 -23.57 11.50
C ALA A 249 10.91 -22.33 12.43
N GLY A 250 10.31 -22.34 13.63
CA GLY A 250 10.27 -21.16 14.52
C GLY A 250 9.02 -20.28 14.37
N VAL A 251 8.03 -20.72 13.58
CA VAL A 251 6.75 -20.05 13.38
C VAL A 251 5.65 -20.89 14.06
N GLU A 252 4.85 -20.24 14.91
CA GLU A 252 3.72 -20.89 15.58
C GLU A 252 2.55 -21.09 14.60
N LEU A 253 1.87 -22.23 14.71
CA LEU A 253 0.72 -22.59 13.89
C LEU A 253 -0.51 -22.76 14.78
N GLU A 254 -1.67 -22.29 14.31
CA GLU A 254 -2.97 -22.64 14.90
C GLU A 254 -3.40 -24.03 14.44
N GLU A 255 -3.20 -24.36 13.16
CA GLU A 255 -3.60 -25.64 12.59
C GLU A 255 -2.62 -26.09 11.50
N LEU A 256 -2.39 -27.41 11.42
CA LEU A 256 -1.73 -28.06 10.30
C LEU A 256 -2.53 -29.27 9.85
N LYS A 257 -2.78 -29.38 8.54
CA LYS A 257 -3.45 -30.53 7.94
C LYS A 257 -2.58 -31.15 6.85
N ILE A 258 -2.45 -32.48 6.87
CA ILE A 258 -1.88 -33.26 5.78
C ILE A 258 -2.99 -34.13 5.22
N ILE A 259 -3.41 -33.82 4.00
CA ILE A 259 -4.56 -34.44 3.36
C ILE A 259 -4.05 -35.25 2.17
N PRO A 260 -4.12 -36.59 2.22
CA PRO A 260 -3.84 -37.43 1.06
C PRO A 260 -4.99 -37.31 0.06
N ILE A 261 -4.65 -36.95 -1.17
CA ILE A 261 -5.57 -36.86 -2.30
C ILE A 261 -5.43 -38.14 -3.11
N VAL A 262 -6.57 -38.84 -3.25
CA VAL A 262 -6.68 -40.11 -3.98
C VAL A 262 -6.91 -39.84 -5.46
N ASP A 263 -6.29 -40.65 -6.32
CA ASP A 263 -6.57 -40.62 -7.75
C ASP A 263 -8.04 -41.00 -8.03
N PRO A 264 -8.83 -40.12 -8.66
CA PRO A 264 -10.24 -40.39 -8.97
C PRO A 264 -10.44 -41.56 -9.94
N THR A 265 -9.40 -41.99 -10.67
CA THR A 265 -9.46 -43.17 -11.56
C THR A 265 -9.08 -44.48 -10.87
N SER A 266 -8.73 -44.45 -9.57
CA SER A 266 -8.39 -45.67 -8.83
C SER A 266 -9.61 -46.54 -8.53
N ASN A 267 -9.48 -47.86 -8.72
CA ASN A 267 -10.51 -48.83 -8.36
C ASN A 267 -10.65 -48.94 -6.84
N LYS A 268 -11.87 -49.19 -6.33
CA LYS A 268 -12.20 -49.35 -4.88
C LYS A 268 -11.34 -50.38 -4.12
N LYS A 269 -10.55 -51.23 -4.80
CA LYS A 269 -9.68 -52.26 -4.21
C LYS A 269 -8.20 -51.86 -4.06
N GLU A 270 -7.73 -50.81 -4.75
CA GLU A 270 -6.36 -50.30 -4.68
C GLU A 270 -6.39 -48.76 -4.71
N VAL A 271 -6.57 -48.14 -3.55
CA VAL A 271 -6.58 -46.69 -3.39
C VAL A 271 -5.13 -46.18 -3.54
N LYS A 272 -4.83 -45.55 -4.67
CA LYS A 272 -3.52 -44.94 -4.92
C LYS A 272 -3.57 -43.47 -4.53
N VAL A 273 -2.80 -43.08 -3.51
CA VAL A 273 -2.57 -41.67 -3.21
C VAL A 273 -1.74 -41.09 -4.34
N SER A 274 -2.26 -40.04 -4.99
CA SER A 274 -1.60 -39.38 -6.12
C SER A 274 -0.86 -38.12 -5.67
N LEU A 275 -1.35 -37.44 -4.63
CA LEU A 275 -0.87 -36.15 -4.17
C LEU A 275 -1.16 -35.98 -2.67
N TYR A 276 -0.36 -35.18 -1.98
CA TYR A 276 -0.66 -34.67 -0.64
C TYR A 276 -0.90 -33.18 -0.72
N GLU A 277 -1.96 -32.68 -0.07
CA GLU A 277 -2.13 -31.27 0.24
C GLU A 277 -1.73 -31.04 1.70
N ILE A 278 -0.81 -30.12 1.92
CA ILE A 278 -0.35 -29.71 3.25
C ILE A 278 -0.82 -28.29 3.46
N GLN A 279 -1.72 -28.11 4.42
CA GLN A 279 -2.30 -26.81 4.78
C GLN A 279 -1.69 -26.33 6.08
N PHE A 280 -1.10 -25.14 6.05
CA PHE A 280 -0.60 -24.40 7.20
C PHE A 280 -1.53 -23.26 7.53
N ASP A 281 -1.89 -23.13 8.80
CA ASP A 281 -2.64 -22.01 9.34
C ASP A 281 -1.87 -21.36 10.50
N LEU A 282 -1.47 -20.10 10.34
CA LEU A 282 -0.81 -19.29 11.38
C LEU A 282 -1.76 -18.78 12.46
N GLY A 283 -3.06 -18.79 12.18
CA GLY A 283 -4.10 -18.32 13.06
C GLY A 283 -4.39 -16.82 13.06
N GLU A 284 -5.47 -16.44 13.74
CA GLU A 284 -6.05 -15.10 13.64
C GLU A 284 -5.10 -13.98 14.14
N GLU A 285 -4.34 -14.23 15.20
CA GLU A 285 -3.42 -13.24 15.77
C GLU A 285 -2.29 -12.89 14.80
N ALA A 286 -1.60 -13.90 14.25
CA ALA A 286 -0.52 -13.71 13.29
C ALA A 286 -1.01 -13.06 11.99
N ARG A 287 -2.22 -13.40 11.53
CA ARG A 287 -2.86 -12.73 10.38
C ARG A 287 -3.08 -11.25 10.64
N ARG A 288 -3.68 -10.93 11.79
CA ARG A 288 -3.93 -9.56 12.20
C ARG A 288 -2.63 -8.76 12.27
N GLU A 289 -1.57 -9.32 12.85
CA GLU A 289 -0.27 -8.68 12.90
C GLU A 289 0.29 -8.37 11.50
N ARG A 290 0.20 -9.31 10.55
CA ARG A 290 0.65 -9.11 9.16
C ARG A 290 -0.14 -8.02 8.44
N VAL A 291 -1.46 -8.01 8.61
CA VAL A 291 -2.32 -6.97 8.04
C VAL A 291 -1.97 -5.60 8.64
N LEU A 292 -1.79 -5.51 9.97
CA LEU A 292 -1.40 -4.26 10.63
C LEU A 292 0.00 -3.79 10.22
N LYS A 293 0.97 -4.70 10.01
CA LYS A 293 2.28 -4.37 9.43
C LYS A 293 2.16 -3.78 8.03
N LEU A 294 1.30 -4.35 7.19
CA LEU A 294 1.02 -3.79 5.86
C LEU A 294 0.42 -2.38 5.95
N VAL A 295 -0.59 -2.17 6.80
CA VAL A 295 -1.19 -0.84 7.02
C VAL A 295 -0.13 0.15 7.53
N LYS A 296 0.70 -0.27 8.48
CA LYS A 296 1.83 0.52 8.99
C LYS A 296 2.81 0.89 7.87
N ALA A 297 3.08 -0.02 6.94
CA ALA A 297 3.94 0.25 5.79
C ALA A 297 3.33 1.26 4.81
N VAL A 298 2.00 1.26 4.64
CA VAL A 298 1.26 2.25 3.84
C VAL A 298 1.31 3.63 4.48
N LEU A 299 1.01 3.70 5.79
CA LEU A 299 1.02 4.95 6.55
C LEU A 299 2.42 5.59 6.62
N ASN A 300 3.48 4.79 6.62
CA ASN A 300 4.88 5.24 6.62
C ASN A 300 5.56 5.16 5.24
N LEU A 301 4.78 5.09 4.16
CA LEU A 301 5.36 4.81 2.85
C LEU A 301 6.31 5.93 2.42
N LYS A 302 7.56 5.56 2.20
CA LYS A 302 8.58 6.40 1.57
C LYS A 302 9.00 5.71 0.29
N ARG A 303 9.54 6.47 -0.66
CA ARG A 303 10.07 5.90 -1.89
C ARG A 303 11.40 6.53 -2.24
N LYS A 304 12.41 5.68 -2.38
CA LYS A 304 13.75 6.09 -2.80
C LYS A 304 13.87 5.95 -4.32
N ILE A 305 14.18 7.03 -5.01
CA ILE A 305 14.27 7.07 -6.48
C ILE A 305 15.50 7.87 -6.86
N LYS A 306 16.47 7.28 -7.57
CA LYS A 306 17.62 8.02 -8.12
C LYS A 306 18.29 8.97 -7.09
N GLY A 307 18.40 8.53 -5.84
CA GLY A 307 19.01 9.31 -4.74
C GLY A 307 18.09 10.31 -4.02
N ARG A 308 16.85 10.53 -4.49
CA ARG A 308 15.82 11.28 -3.74
C ARG A 308 14.97 10.36 -2.88
N THR A 309 14.40 10.90 -1.81
CA THR A 309 13.38 10.23 -1.00
C THR A 309 12.10 11.05 -1.04
N GLU A 310 11.04 10.47 -1.58
CA GLU A 310 9.70 11.06 -1.61
C GLU A 310 8.86 10.43 -0.49
N PHE A 311 8.06 11.26 0.20
CA PHE A 311 7.11 10.80 1.20
C PHE A 311 5.78 10.49 0.50
N LEU A 312 5.36 9.23 0.52
CA LEU A 312 4.12 8.76 -0.10
C LEU A 312 3.09 8.33 0.95
N ALA A 313 3.27 8.77 2.19
CA ALA A 313 2.29 8.60 3.23
C ALA A 313 0.96 9.22 2.77
N PRO A 314 -0.19 8.64 3.12
CA PRO A 314 -1.49 9.15 2.69
C PRO A 314 -1.70 10.59 3.16
N GLU A 315 -2.21 11.47 2.32
CA GLU A 315 -2.85 12.73 2.75
C GLU A 315 -4.34 12.53 3.01
N LEU A 316 -4.96 11.60 2.27
CA LEU A 316 -6.31 11.10 2.48
C LEU A 316 -6.29 9.57 2.36
N LEU A 317 -6.90 8.90 3.34
CA LEU A 317 -7.03 7.46 3.41
C LEU A 317 -8.48 7.09 3.73
N ILE A 318 -9.14 6.35 2.85
CA ILE A 318 -10.44 5.75 3.15
C ILE A 318 -10.22 4.28 3.45
N LEU A 319 -10.63 3.83 4.64
CA LEU A 319 -10.58 2.44 5.06
C LEU A 319 -11.98 1.85 5.09
N GLY A 320 -12.14 0.66 4.50
CA GLY A 320 -13.37 -0.11 4.56
C GLY A 320 -13.09 -1.55 4.97
N ILE A 321 -13.76 -2.03 6.02
CA ILE A 321 -13.76 -3.43 6.42
C ILE A 321 -15.10 -4.05 6.02
N TYR A 322 -15.04 -5.10 5.23
CA TYR A 322 -16.20 -5.79 4.67
C TYR A 322 -16.19 -7.25 5.11
N LYS A 323 -17.36 -7.79 5.44
CA LYS A 323 -17.53 -9.19 5.85
C LYS A 323 -18.68 -9.83 5.10
N ASP A 324 -18.41 -10.96 4.43
CA ASP A 324 -19.36 -11.79 3.69
C ASP A 324 -20.17 -11.01 2.63
N LYS A 325 -19.57 -9.93 2.09
CA LYS A 325 -20.15 -9.05 1.07
C LYS A 325 -19.07 -8.61 0.10
N PRO A 326 -19.43 -8.26 -1.15
CA PRO A 326 -18.52 -7.56 -2.05
C PRO A 326 -17.98 -6.31 -1.38
N TYR A 327 -16.68 -6.10 -1.48
CA TYR A 327 -16.06 -4.87 -1.02
C TYR A 327 -16.35 -3.72 -1.99
N ASP A 328 -16.34 -2.50 -1.48
CA ASP A 328 -16.46 -1.29 -2.29
C ASP A 328 -15.17 -0.47 -2.21
N SER A 329 -14.78 0.13 -3.34
CA SER A 329 -13.65 1.05 -3.45
C SER A 329 -14.17 2.39 -3.94
N PHE A 330 -13.73 3.43 -3.26
CA PHE A 330 -14.05 4.83 -3.53
C PHE A 330 -13.05 5.48 -4.49
N LYS A 331 -12.06 4.75 -5.02
CA LYS A 331 -11.04 5.32 -5.93
C LYS A 331 -11.62 6.16 -7.06
N ASN A 332 -12.71 5.71 -7.68
CA ASN A 332 -13.35 6.43 -8.80
C ASN A 332 -14.39 7.47 -8.33
N ARG A 333 -14.64 7.53 -7.02
CA ARG A 333 -15.59 8.44 -6.36
C ARG A 333 -14.91 9.58 -5.63
N ILE A 334 -13.58 9.54 -5.50
CA ILE A 334 -12.73 10.61 -4.97
C ILE A 334 -12.31 11.51 -6.13
N GLN A 335 -12.74 12.77 -6.09
CA GLN A 335 -12.39 13.79 -7.07
C GLN A 335 -11.59 14.91 -6.39
N LEU A 336 -10.52 15.34 -7.04
CA LEU A 336 -9.76 16.52 -6.61
C LEU A 336 -10.39 17.75 -7.28
N LEU A 337 -11.00 18.62 -6.50
CA LEU A 337 -11.55 19.87 -6.99
C LEU A 337 -10.40 20.87 -7.21
N GLY A 338 -10.31 21.41 -8.42
CA GLY A 338 -9.22 22.28 -8.86
C GLY A 338 -9.30 23.73 -8.36
N GLU A 339 -9.84 23.99 -7.19
CA GLU A 339 -10.01 25.36 -6.68
C GLU A 339 -8.65 25.98 -6.30
N PHE A 340 -7.99 26.63 -7.26
CA PHE A 340 -7.01 27.67 -6.98
C PHE A 340 -7.76 29.01 -6.88
N GLU A 341 -7.67 29.69 -5.73
CA GLU A 341 -8.12 31.07 -5.59
C GLU A 341 -6.91 32.00 -5.61
N GLU A 342 -6.81 32.82 -6.66
CA GLU A 342 -5.86 33.93 -6.69
C GLU A 342 -6.65 35.25 -6.55
N GLU A 343 -6.42 35.97 -5.45
CA GLU A 343 -6.98 37.31 -5.23
C GLU A 343 -5.97 38.36 -5.69
N GLU A 344 -6.33 39.14 -6.70
CA GLU A 344 -5.57 40.31 -7.14
C GLU A 344 -6.35 41.59 -6.77
N TYR A 345 -5.69 42.56 -6.14
CA TYR A 345 -6.29 43.86 -5.83
C TYR A 345 -5.97 44.83 -6.96
N VAL A 346 -6.99 45.38 -7.63
CA VAL A 346 -6.80 46.46 -8.61
C VAL A 346 -7.68 47.66 -8.23
N GLU A 347 -6.98 48.75 -7.95
CA GLU A 347 -7.42 50.15 -7.82
C GLU A 347 -8.51 50.51 -6.80
N VAL A 348 -8.27 51.63 -6.12
CA VAL A 348 -9.20 52.30 -5.21
C VAL A 348 -9.62 53.59 -5.90
N GLU A 349 -10.89 53.68 -6.31
CA GLU A 349 -11.47 54.95 -6.76
C GLU A 349 -12.31 55.57 -5.64
N GLU A 350 -12.13 56.88 -5.44
CA GLU A 350 -12.95 57.69 -4.55
C GLU A 350 -14.05 58.37 -5.38
N LYS A 351 -15.30 57.94 -5.20
CA LYS A 351 -16.48 58.60 -5.79
C LYS A 351 -17.44 59.00 -4.68
N ASN A 352 -17.79 60.28 -4.62
CA ASN A 352 -18.81 60.84 -3.71
C ASN A 352 -18.60 60.48 -2.22
N GLY A 353 -17.36 60.54 -1.73
CA GLY A 353 -17.03 60.30 -0.32
C GLY A 353 -17.16 58.84 0.12
N LYS A 354 -17.38 57.89 -0.79
CA LYS A 354 -17.34 56.44 -0.50
C LYS A 354 -16.06 55.85 -1.09
N ILE A 355 -15.41 54.99 -0.31
CA ILE A 355 -14.30 54.16 -0.81
C ILE A 355 -14.92 52.94 -1.49
N VAL A 356 -14.69 52.80 -2.79
CA VAL A 356 -15.09 51.63 -3.56
C VAL A 356 -13.87 50.72 -3.71
N LYS A 357 -13.92 49.52 -3.13
CA LYS A 357 -12.91 48.48 -3.35
C LYS A 357 -13.41 47.52 -4.41
N LYS A 358 -12.67 47.38 -5.51
CA LYS A 358 -12.87 46.31 -6.48
C LYS A 358 -11.92 45.15 -6.15
N ILE A 359 -12.49 44.04 -5.70
CA ILE A 359 -11.74 42.81 -5.47
C ILE A 359 -11.86 41.96 -6.73
N ARG A 360 -10.72 41.56 -7.33
CA ARG A 360 -10.68 40.62 -8.45
C ARG A 360 -10.31 39.25 -7.89
N ARG A 361 -11.28 38.33 -7.91
CA ARG A 361 -11.04 36.91 -7.59
C ARG A 361 -10.97 36.12 -8.91
N ILE A 362 -9.86 35.43 -9.12
CA ILE A 362 -9.70 34.46 -10.22
C ILE A 362 -9.80 33.07 -9.60
N THR A 363 -10.83 32.33 -9.99
CA THR A 363 -10.99 30.91 -9.61
C THR A 363 -10.83 30.06 -10.85
N THR A 364 -9.90 29.11 -10.86
CA THR A 364 -9.76 28.18 -11.99
C THR A 364 -10.65 26.96 -11.77
N GLY A 365 -11.71 26.80 -12.57
CA GLY A 365 -12.57 25.60 -12.58
C GLY A 365 -11.97 24.42 -13.36
N GLU A 366 -12.60 23.24 -13.25
CA GLU A 366 -12.17 21.93 -13.81
C GLU A 366 -11.78 21.91 -15.30
N ASN A 367 -12.15 22.93 -16.07
CA ASN A 367 -11.85 23.06 -17.50
C ASN A 367 -10.77 24.11 -17.83
N GLY A 368 -10.07 24.65 -16.84
CA GLY A 368 -9.25 25.85 -17.04
C GLY A 368 -10.09 27.11 -17.28
N THR A 369 -11.38 27.05 -16.96
CA THR A 369 -12.27 28.22 -16.96
C THR A 369 -11.91 29.10 -15.78
N GLU A 370 -11.38 30.29 -16.07
CA GLU A 370 -11.24 31.36 -15.09
C GLU A 370 -12.65 31.93 -14.82
N GLU A 371 -13.18 31.71 -13.63
CA GLU A 371 -14.34 32.47 -13.15
C GLU A 371 -13.85 33.78 -12.54
N TYR A 372 -14.38 34.88 -13.07
CA TYR A 372 -14.11 36.24 -12.61
C TYR A 372 -15.25 36.70 -11.70
N ILE A 373 -14.93 36.97 -10.44
CA ILE A 373 -15.88 37.57 -9.50
C ILE A 373 -15.38 38.98 -9.17
N GLU A 374 -16.15 39.99 -9.58
CA GLU A 374 -15.93 41.40 -9.22
C GLU A 374 -16.84 41.74 -8.05
N GLU A 375 -16.27 41.88 -6.85
CA GLU A 375 -17.02 42.30 -5.66
C GLU A 375 -16.78 43.79 -5.39
N ILE A 376 -17.87 44.54 -5.25
CA ILE A 376 -17.85 45.97 -4.93
C ILE A 376 -18.20 46.13 -3.44
N VAL A 377 -17.20 46.47 -2.63
CA VAL A 377 -17.41 46.78 -1.21
C VAL A 377 -17.45 48.30 -1.03
N GLU A 378 -18.63 48.85 -0.70
CA GLU A 378 -18.81 50.27 -0.36
C GLU A 378 -18.67 50.49 1.15
N THR A 379 -17.68 51.28 1.59
CA THR A 379 -17.58 51.72 2.99
C THR A 379 -17.86 53.22 3.14
N LYS A 380 -18.66 53.61 4.14
CA LYS A 380 -18.90 55.02 4.51
C LYS A 380 -17.69 55.58 5.26
N PRO A 381 -17.34 56.86 5.07
CA PRO A 381 -16.26 57.50 5.80
C PRO A 381 -16.70 57.76 7.24
N GLU A 382 -15.93 57.27 8.23
CA GLU A 382 -16.07 57.74 9.61
C GLU A 382 -15.47 59.14 9.73
N ASN A 383 -16.19 60.02 10.41
CA ASN A 383 -15.91 61.45 10.49
C ASN A 383 -14.55 61.81 11.11
N SER A 384 -13.96 62.83 10.49
CA SER A 384 -13.03 63.84 11.04
C SER A 384 -11.61 63.43 11.44
N GLY A 385 -10.66 64.21 10.91
CA GLY A 385 -9.30 64.35 11.42
C GLY A 385 -8.29 63.43 10.77
N GLU A 386 -7.50 63.98 9.84
CA GLU A 386 -6.32 63.42 9.19
C GLU A 386 -6.01 61.95 9.49
N LYS A 387 -6.21 61.10 8.47
CA LYS A 387 -5.49 59.82 8.43
C LYS A 387 -4.72 59.77 7.13
N THR A 388 -3.39 59.91 7.26
CA THR A 388 -2.48 59.25 6.32
C THR A 388 -2.99 57.84 6.12
N VAL A 389 -3.51 57.54 4.93
CA VAL A 389 -3.85 56.17 4.58
C VAL A 389 -2.52 55.45 4.46
N GLN A 390 -2.03 54.89 5.58
CA GLN A 390 -1.03 53.84 5.51
C GLN A 390 -1.69 52.70 4.75
N VAL A 391 -1.43 52.62 3.45
CA VAL A 391 -1.63 51.39 2.69
C VAL A 391 -0.62 50.41 3.25
N LYS A 392 -0.98 49.74 4.36
CA LYS A 392 -0.39 48.46 4.69
C LYS A 392 -0.79 47.55 3.53
N ARG A 393 0.10 47.41 2.55
CA ARG A 393 0.10 46.28 1.63
C ARG A 393 0.24 45.03 2.50
N ARG A 394 -0.87 44.52 3.04
CA ARG A 394 -0.96 43.11 3.34
C ARG A 394 -1.10 42.45 1.98
N ARG A 395 0.03 41.99 1.47
CA ARG A 395 0.06 40.84 0.57
C ARG A 395 -0.46 39.66 1.41
N SER A 396 -1.78 39.55 1.59
CA SER A 396 -2.37 38.27 1.96
C SER A 396 -2.46 37.47 0.67
N VAL A 397 -1.32 36.96 0.22
CA VAL A 397 -1.37 35.73 -0.56
C VAL A 397 -2.01 34.74 0.40
N SER A 398 -3.26 34.35 0.17
CA SER A 398 -3.85 33.21 0.86
C SER A 398 -3.01 32.00 0.49
N ARG A 399 -1.93 31.75 1.24
CA ARG A 399 -1.02 30.62 1.07
C ARG A 399 -1.58 29.38 1.76
N LYS A 400 -2.88 29.12 1.61
CA LYS A 400 -3.41 27.79 1.85
C LYS A 400 -3.92 27.27 0.52
N ARG A 401 -3.01 26.65 -0.24
CA ARG A 401 -3.37 25.72 -1.31
C ARG A 401 -4.03 24.53 -0.64
N THR A 402 -5.31 24.66 -0.31
CA THR A 402 -6.07 23.57 0.28
C THR A 402 -6.59 22.71 -0.87
N ALA A 403 -6.12 21.47 -0.96
CA ALA A 403 -6.68 20.50 -1.89
C ALA A 403 -8.03 20.02 -1.35
N ILE A 404 -9.08 20.15 -2.12
CA ILE A 404 -10.42 19.72 -1.72
C ILE A 404 -10.74 18.40 -2.42
N PHE A 405 -11.01 17.36 -1.65
CA PHE A 405 -11.48 16.07 -2.17
C PHE A 405 -12.99 15.94 -1.98
N GLU A 406 -13.73 15.86 -3.08
CA GLU A 406 -15.15 15.47 -3.06
C GLU A 406 -15.24 13.93 -3.13
N ILE A 407 -15.95 13.32 -2.18
CA ILE A 407 -16.16 11.87 -2.12
C ILE A 407 -17.65 11.60 -2.27
N THR A 408 -18.01 10.90 -3.34
CA THR A 408 -19.40 10.54 -3.63
C THR A 408 -19.77 9.15 -3.12
N GLY A 409 -21.03 8.97 -2.69
CA GLY A 409 -21.59 7.66 -2.38
C GLY A 409 -21.05 7.02 -1.09
N ILE A 410 -20.55 7.84 -0.18
CA ILE A 410 -20.19 7.47 1.19
C ILE A 410 -21.20 8.09 2.16
N SER A 411 -21.59 7.36 3.21
CA SER A 411 -22.60 7.87 4.14
C SER A 411 -22.17 9.20 4.76
N SER A 412 -23.09 10.17 4.84
CA SER A 412 -22.85 11.41 5.58
C SER A 412 -22.60 11.17 7.06
N SER A 413 -23.00 10.00 7.60
CA SER A 413 -22.73 9.58 8.97
C SER A 413 -21.32 8.99 9.17
N THR A 414 -20.57 8.69 8.11
CA THR A 414 -19.22 8.09 8.18
C THR A 414 -18.29 8.90 9.10
N PRO A 415 -17.55 8.25 10.01
CA PRO A 415 -16.55 8.91 10.85
C PRO A 415 -15.40 9.48 10.01
N ILE A 416 -15.02 10.72 10.30
CA ILE A 416 -13.83 11.38 9.76
C ILE A 416 -12.86 11.63 10.91
N TYR A 417 -11.65 11.12 10.78
CA TYR A 417 -10.58 11.30 11.75
C TYR A 417 -9.45 12.11 11.14
N GLU A 418 -8.95 13.09 11.87
CA GLU A 418 -7.66 13.71 11.56
C GLU A 418 -6.55 12.95 12.27
N TYR A 419 -5.39 12.72 11.64
CA TYR A 419 -4.24 12.13 12.32
C TYR A 419 -2.93 12.84 12.00
N TYR A 420 -1.98 12.81 12.93
CA TYR A 420 -0.65 13.37 12.72
C TYR A 420 0.33 12.28 12.29
N ASN A 421 1.22 12.60 11.35
CA ASN A 421 2.43 11.82 11.16
C ASN A 421 3.39 12.13 12.32
N ASP A 422 3.82 11.10 13.06
CA ASP A 422 4.65 11.25 14.27
C ASP A 422 5.98 11.98 14.01
N ASP A 423 6.46 12.02 12.76
CA ASP A 423 7.63 12.82 12.32
C ASP A 423 7.42 14.35 12.50
N THR A 424 6.20 14.84 12.76
CA THR A 424 5.88 16.27 12.94
C THR A 424 5.74 16.72 14.41
N VAL A 425 5.66 15.78 15.35
CA VAL A 425 5.31 16.02 16.77
C VAL A 425 6.44 16.69 17.56
N THR A 426 7.67 16.69 17.03
CA THR A 426 8.82 17.39 17.66
C THR A 426 8.73 18.92 17.58
N SER A 427 7.80 19.50 16.81
CA SER A 427 7.70 20.97 16.63
C SER A 427 6.51 21.65 17.30
N THR A 428 5.52 20.90 17.81
CA THR A 428 4.21 21.45 18.22
C THR A 428 3.94 21.44 19.73
N LYS A 429 4.88 20.97 20.57
CA LYS A 429 4.73 20.98 22.04
C LYS A 429 4.67 22.38 22.69
N GLU A 430 4.84 23.47 21.95
CA GLU A 430 4.89 24.83 22.53
C GLU A 430 3.68 25.75 22.26
N LYS A 431 2.62 25.35 21.54
CA LYS A 431 1.57 26.32 21.12
C LYS A 431 0.11 25.99 21.41
N THR A 432 -0.19 25.13 22.37
CA THR A 432 -1.58 24.93 22.84
C THR A 432 -1.73 25.24 24.33
N LYS A 433 -1.58 26.52 24.66
CA LYS A 433 -2.33 27.15 25.74
C LYS A 433 -2.95 28.43 25.17
N GLU A 434 -4.22 28.64 25.52
CA GLU A 434 -5.01 29.86 25.32
C GLU A 434 -5.71 30.03 23.96
N HIS A 435 -6.99 29.65 23.88
CA HIS A 435 -8.15 30.56 23.96
C HIS A 435 -9.42 29.80 23.55
N ASN A 436 -10.31 29.57 24.51
CA ASN A 436 -11.69 29.16 24.26
C ASN A 436 -12.58 30.41 24.31
N SER A 437 -13.25 30.72 23.20
CA SER A 437 -14.50 31.47 23.18
C SER A 437 -15.28 31.09 21.92
N GLY A 438 -16.54 30.71 22.10
CA GLY A 438 -17.28 29.84 21.19
C GLY A 438 -17.91 30.47 19.95
N SER A 439 -18.45 29.58 19.11
CA SER A 439 -19.70 29.75 18.36
C SER A 439 -20.16 28.38 17.87
N ASN A 440 -21.47 28.14 17.99
CA ASN A 440 -22.18 26.94 17.54
C ASN A 440 -22.26 26.95 16.01
N ASP A 441 -21.62 25.99 15.37
CA ASP A 441 -22.01 25.47 14.05
C ASP A 441 -21.85 23.95 14.11
N ASN A 442 -22.78 23.21 13.49
CA ASN A 442 -22.82 21.75 13.41
C ASN A 442 -21.60 21.18 12.64
N LYS A 443 -20.40 21.31 13.19
CA LYS A 443 -19.20 20.59 12.77
C LYS A 443 -19.16 19.30 13.58
N LYS A 444 -19.23 18.15 12.90
CA LYS A 444 -18.81 16.86 13.48
C LYS A 444 -17.45 17.08 14.14
N GLU A 445 -17.32 16.82 15.44
CA GLU A 445 -16.06 16.98 16.16
C GLU A 445 -15.02 16.02 15.59
N ILE A 446 -14.02 16.57 14.89
CA ILE A 446 -12.89 15.83 14.34
C ILE A 446 -11.81 15.76 15.42
N HIS A 447 -11.67 14.60 16.06
CA HIS A 447 -10.62 14.40 17.06
C HIS A 447 -9.32 13.92 16.42
N PRO A 448 -8.17 14.56 16.72
CA PRO A 448 -6.88 14.07 16.26
C PRO A 448 -6.53 12.73 16.91
N ILE A 449 -6.09 11.76 16.10
CA ILE A 449 -5.61 10.45 16.56
C ILE A 449 -4.14 10.23 16.16
N SER A 450 -3.41 9.41 16.91
CA SER A 450 -2.05 8.98 16.54
C SER A 450 -2.10 7.81 15.56
N MET A 451 -0.99 7.56 14.86
CA MET A 451 -0.85 6.40 13.99
C MET A 451 -1.06 5.07 14.74
N ASP A 452 -0.52 4.94 15.96
CA ASP A 452 -0.75 3.77 16.80
C ASP A 452 -2.22 3.59 17.17
N ARG A 453 -2.98 4.69 17.35
CA ARG A 453 -4.42 4.64 17.61
C ARG A 453 -5.20 4.15 16.38
N ILE A 454 -4.79 4.50 15.16
CA ILE A 454 -5.36 3.94 13.92
C ILE A 454 -5.13 2.43 13.88
N LEU A 455 -3.91 1.97 14.15
CA LEU A 455 -3.57 0.56 14.14
C LEU A 455 -4.35 -0.23 15.21
N ASN A 456 -4.52 0.33 16.40
CA ASN A 456 -5.30 -0.29 17.47
C ASN A 456 -6.79 -0.40 17.10
N LEU A 457 -7.39 0.69 16.60
CA LEU A 457 -8.78 0.69 16.11
C LEU A 457 -8.98 -0.38 15.03
N LEU A 458 -8.08 -0.43 14.04
CA LEU A 458 -8.14 -1.46 12.99
C LEU A 458 -7.96 -2.87 13.55
N GLY A 459 -7.06 -3.05 14.52
CA GLY A 459 -6.85 -4.32 15.19
C GLY A 459 -8.12 -4.84 15.86
N GLU A 460 -8.84 -3.98 16.58
CA GLU A 460 -10.13 -4.30 17.22
C GLU A 460 -11.21 -4.62 16.17
N ARG A 461 -11.27 -3.83 15.10
CA ARG A 461 -12.25 -3.98 14.01
C ARG A 461 -12.04 -5.26 13.20
N LEU A 462 -10.79 -5.64 12.94
CA LEU A 462 -10.46 -6.89 12.25
C LEU A 462 -10.88 -8.10 13.09
N SER A 463 -10.81 -8.02 14.41
CA SER A 463 -11.29 -9.06 15.34
C SER A 463 -12.81 -9.05 15.54
N ASN A 464 -13.51 -8.00 15.09
CA ASN A 464 -14.94 -7.87 15.27
C ASN A 464 -15.73 -8.76 14.29
N THR A 465 -16.89 -9.24 14.74
CA THR A 465 -17.72 -10.21 14.00
C THR A 465 -18.87 -9.59 13.20
N THR A 466 -19.02 -8.27 13.24
CA THR A 466 -20.14 -7.54 12.60
C THR A 466 -20.19 -7.74 11.08
N LYS A 467 -21.39 -7.96 10.53
CA LYS A 467 -21.65 -8.09 9.08
C LYS A 467 -21.91 -6.76 8.38
N GLU A 468 -22.03 -5.66 9.13
CA GLU A 468 -22.16 -4.33 8.56
C GLU A 468 -20.79 -3.80 8.14
N PRO A 469 -20.66 -3.25 6.92
CA PRO A 469 -19.43 -2.61 6.49
C PRO A 469 -19.03 -1.49 7.44
N GLN A 470 -17.79 -1.51 7.89
CA GLN A 470 -17.22 -0.44 8.72
C GLN A 470 -16.33 0.42 7.83
N GLN A 471 -16.83 1.61 7.48
CA GLN A 471 -16.13 2.58 6.66
C GLN A 471 -15.69 3.75 7.54
N GLU A 472 -14.43 4.15 7.41
CA GLU A 472 -13.83 5.23 8.18
C GLU A 472 -12.91 6.04 7.27
N ILE A 473 -12.96 7.37 7.38
CA ILE A 473 -12.13 8.29 6.60
C ILE A 473 -11.05 8.86 7.52
N PHE A 474 -9.80 8.78 7.09
CA PHE A 474 -8.65 9.32 7.79
C PHE A 474 -7.99 10.39 6.92
N ILE A 475 -7.79 11.57 7.50
CA ILE A 475 -7.16 12.72 6.86
C ILE A 475 -5.89 13.07 7.65
N VAL A 476 -4.78 13.31 6.97
CA VAL A 476 -3.58 13.77 7.68
C VAL A 476 -3.74 15.24 8.06
N LYS A 477 -3.55 15.57 9.34
CA LYS A 477 -3.72 16.93 9.85
C LYS A 477 -2.68 17.94 9.36
N SER A 478 -1.53 17.45 8.88
CA SER A 478 -0.47 18.31 8.33
C SER A 478 -0.67 18.66 6.85
N SER A 479 -1.61 18.02 6.15
CA SER A 479 -1.90 18.36 4.76
C SER A 479 -2.93 19.50 4.72
N ASN A 480 -2.73 20.46 3.81
CA ASN A 480 -3.77 21.44 3.50
C ASN A 480 -4.83 20.70 2.66
N VAL A 481 -5.62 19.84 3.29
CA VAL A 481 -6.62 19.00 2.64
C VAL A 481 -7.96 19.19 3.31
N GLU A 482 -9.00 19.38 2.49
CA GLU A 482 -10.40 19.40 2.90
C GLU A 482 -11.13 18.22 2.23
N VAL A 483 -12.10 17.64 2.92
CA VAL A 483 -12.93 16.55 2.38
C VAL A 483 -14.40 16.97 2.43
N ARG A 484 -15.07 16.87 1.29
CA ARG A 484 -16.52 17.09 1.15
C ARG A 484 -17.19 15.75 0.83
N LEU A 485 -18.19 15.37 1.63
CA LEU A 485 -18.98 14.15 1.39
C LEU A 485 -20.26 14.49 0.65
N LYS A 486 -20.60 13.73 -0.39
CA LYS A 486 -21.75 13.99 -1.26
C LYS A 486 -22.59 12.75 -1.53
#